data_AF-A0A2W4PIJ7-F1
#
_entry.id   AF-A0A2W4PIJ7-F1
#
_cell.length_a   1.000
_cell.length_b   1.000
_cell.length_c   1.000
_cell.angle_alpha   90.00
_cell.angle_beta   90.00
_cell.angle_gamma   90.00
#
_symmetry.space_group_name_H-M   'P 1'
#
loop_
_entity.id
_entity.type
_entity.pdbx_description
1 polymer ?
#
loop_
_entity_poly.entity_id
_entity_poly.type
_entity_poly.pdbx_seq_one_letter_code
_entity_poly.pdbx_strand_id
1 'polypeptide(L)'
;MTHWEGKTVALVALLTDFGDSEYAGVMRGVLHRTCPGVTVVDLFHGVQPQAVREGAWILLQGFRYFPEGTVFCCVVDPGVGTDRAAVAVRTRNYLFVGPDNGLLYPAVEADGGALEVIRLPVPPGASSTFH
;
A
#
# COMPACT_ATOMS: atom_id res chain seq x y z
N MET A 1 1.76 -5.87 -18.42
CA MET A 1 2.30 -6.02 -17.07
C MET A 1 3.43 -5.02 -16.91
N THR A 2 3.51 -4.34 -15.77
CA THR A 2 4.55 -3.33 -15.53
C THR A 2 5.82 -4.03 -15.05
N HIS A 3 6.96 -3.66 -15.62
CA HIS A 3 8.26 -4.25 -15.31
C HIS A 3 9.10 -3.27 -14.48
N TRP A 4 9.74 -3.78 -13.42
CA TRP A 4 10.74 -3.09 -12.60
C TRP A 4 12.02 -3.93 -12.62
N GLU A 5 13.13 -3.44 -13.21
CA GLU A 5 14.42 -4.18 -13.27
C GLU A 5 14.29 -5.65 -13.71
N GLY A 6 13.38 -5.95 -14.65
CA GLY A 6 13.09 -7.32 -15.10
C GLY A 6 12.20 -8.15 -14.17
N LYS A 7 11.85 -7.66 -12.97
CA LYS A 7 10.80 -8.22 -12.11
C LYS A 7 9.43 -7.72 -12.60
N THR A 8 8.51 -8.65 -12.79
CA THR A 8 7.13 -8.35 -13.17
C THR A 8 6.32 -8.08 -11.92
N VAL A 9 5.64 -6.93 -11.83
CA VAL A 9 4.68 -6.67 -10.75
C VAL A 9 3.46 -7.56 -10.98
N ALA A 10 3.43 -8.71 -10.31
CA ALA A 10 2.38 -9.72 -10.47
C ALA A 10 1.40 -9.74 -9.29
N LEU A 11 1.75 -9.11 -8.16
CA LEU A 11 0.99 -9.19 -6.92
C LEU A 11 0.92 -7.84 -6.19
N VAL A 12 -0.29 -7.46 -5.80
CA VAL A 12 -0.57 -6.33 -4.90
C VAL A 12 -1.17 -6.88 -3.61
N ALA A 13 -0.54 -6.58 -2.47
CA ALA A 13 -1.01 -6.94 -1.14
C ALA A 13 -1.70 -5.74 -0.48
N LEU A 14 -2.91 -5.91 0.04
CA LEU A 14 -3.70 -4.84 0.67
C LEU A 14 -3.67 -4.93 2.20
N LEU A 15 -3.40 -3.81 2.87
CA LEU A 15 -3.55 -3.67 4.33
C LEU A 15 -4.34 -2.41 4.66
N THR A 16 -5.43 -2.51 5.41
CA THR A 16 -6.28 -1.35 5.72
C THR A 16 -6.92 -1.40 7.10
N ASP A 17 -7.52 -0.30 7.54
CA ASP A 17 -8.41 -0.20 8.71
C ASP A 17 -9.91 -0.16 8.36
N PHE A 18 -10.26 -0.50 7.11
CA PHE A 18 -11.63 -0.47 6.59
C PHE A 18 -12.59 -1.50 7.20
N GLY A 19 -12.07 -2.53 7.87
CA GLY A 19 -12.87 -3.63 8.43
C GLY A 19 -13.67 -4.39 7.38
N ASP A 20 -14.85 -4.88 7.79
CA ASP A 20 -15.83 -5.51 6.91
C ASP A 20 -16.70 -4.44 6.23
N SER A 21 -16.11 -3.73 5.28
CA SER A 21 -16.79 -2.71 4.48
C SER A 21 -16.51 -2.90 2.98
N GLU A 22 -17.30 -2.21 2.16
CA GLU A 22 -17.23 -2.28 0.70
C GLU A 22 -15.92 -1.74 0.13
N TYR A 23 -15.19 -0.90 0.87
CA TYR A 23 -14.01 -0.19 0.36
C TYR A 23 -12.91 -1.13 -0.12
N ALA A 24 -12.65 -2.24 0.59
CA ALA A 24 -11.67 -3.23 0.16
C ALA A 24 -12.08 -3.87 -1.18
N GLY A 25 -13.38 -4.14 -1.37
CA GLY A 25 -13.92 -4.64 -2.64
C GLY A 25 -13.78 -3.63 -3.78
N VAL A 26 -14.05 -2.35 -3.51
CA VAL A 26 -13.87 -1.25 -4.48
C VAL A 26 -12.40 -1.13 -4.90
N MET A 27 -11.45 -1.17 -3.95
CA MET A 27 -10.01 -1.14 -4.26
C MET A 27 -9.60 -2.28 -5.21
N ARG A 28 -10.06 -3.51 -4.95
CA ARG A 28 -9.80 -4.66 -5.84
C ARG A 28 -10.35 -4.42 -7.24
N GLY A 29 -11.58 -3.92 -7.35
CA GLY A 29 -12.20 -3.59 -8.63
C GLY A 29 -11.40 -2.54 -9.43
N VAL A 30 -10.92 -1.49 -8.75
CA VAL A 30 -10.07 -0.46 -9.37
C VAL A 30 -8.72 -1.05 -9.81
N LEU A 31 -8.09 -1.90 -9.00
CA LEU A 31 -6.84 -2.57 -9.33
C LEU A 31 -6.99 -3.48 -10.55
N HIS A 32 -8.03 -4.31 -10.61
CA HIS A 32 -8.28 -5.19 -11.75
C HIS A 32 -8.62 -4.42 -13.03
N ARG A 33 -9.31 -3.27 -12.92
CA ARG A 33 -9.58 -2.41 -14.07
C ARG A 33 -8.31 -1.73 -14.60
N THR A 34 -7.44 -1.27 -13.69
CA THR A 34 -6.28 -0.44 -14.03
C THR A 34 -5.05 -1.29 -14.39
N CYS A 35 -4.92 -2.47 -13.80
CA CYS A 35 -3.86 -3.43 -14.06
C CYS A 35 -4.45 -4.82 -14.34
N PRO A 36 -4.97 -5.05 -15.57
CA PRO A 36 -5.50 -6.36 -15.95
C PRO A 36 -4.43 -7.46 -15.78
N GLY A 37 -4.78 -8.52 -15.05
CA GLY A 37 -3.89 -9.66 -14.77
C GLY A 37 -3.11 -9.57 -13.46
N VAL A 38 -3.24 -8.49 -12.68
CA VAL A 38 -2.64 -8.42 -11.34
C VAL A 38 -3.35 -9.37 -10.37
N THR A 39 -2.57 -10.09 -9.56
CA THR A 39 -3.11 -10.82 -8.41
C THR A 39 -3.27 -9.86 -7.24
N VAL A 40 -4.45 -9.81 -6.63
CA VAL A 40 -4.68 -9.01 -5.41
C VAL A 40 -4.86 -9.96 -4.23
N VAL A 41 -4.08 -9.74 -3.18
CA VAL A 41 -4.15 -10.51 -1.93
C VAL A 41 -4.43 -9.54 -0.80
N ASP A 42 -5.31 -9.91 0.11
CA ASP A 42 -5.53 -9.13 1.32
C ASP A 42 -4.58 -9.62 2.39
N LEU A 43 -3.70 -8.73 2.86
CA LEU A 43 -2.90 -9.01 4.04
C LEU A 43 -3.78 -8.92 5.29
N PHE A 44 -4.47 -7.80 5.48
CA PHE A 44 -5.38 -7.59 6.61
C PHE A 44 -6.20 -6.31 6.45
N HIS A 45 -7.51 -6.36 6.68
CA HIS A 45 -8.37 -5.17 6.66
C HIS A 45 -8.90 -4.77 8.04
N GLY A 46 -8.60 -5.54 9.09
CA GLY A 46 -9.14 -5.36 10.43
C GLY A 46 -8.27 -4.53 11.37
N VAL A 47 -7.34 -3.71 10.85
CA VAL A 47 -6.57 -2.78 11.68
C VAL A 47 -7.56 -1.90 12.43
N GLN A 48 -7.31 -1.60 13.71
CA GLN A 48 -8.19 -0.67 14.42
C GLN A 48 -8.25 0.67 13.68
N PRO A 49 -9.42 1.32 13.59
CA PRO A 49 -9.55 2.59 12.89
C PRO A 49 -8.46 3.58 13.30
N GLN A 50 -7.74 4.11 12.32
CA GLN A 50 -6.68 5.10 12.48
C GLN A 50 -5.44 4.62 13.26
N ALA A 51 -5.33 3.34 13.60
CA ALA A 51 -4.22 2.79 14.37
C ALA A 51 -2.97 2.54 13.51
N VAL A 52 -2.32 3.62 13.07
CA VAL A 52 -1.13 3.59 12.19
C VAL A 52 -0.03 2.66 12.71
N ARG A 53 0.21 2.63 14.02
CA ARG A 53 1.23 1.77 14.64
C ARG A 53 0.89 0.27 14.55
N GLU A 54 -0.39 -0.08 14.69
CA GLU A 54 -0.84 -1.46 14.53
C GLU A 54 -0.68 -1.91 13.08
N GLY A 55 -1.13 -1.09 12.12
CA GLY A 55 -0.94 -1.36 10.70
C GLY A 55 0.55 -1.54 10.34
N ALA A 56 1.42 -0.68 10.88
CA ALA A 56 2.86 -0.74 10.65
C ALA A 56 3.48 -2.03 11.23
N TRP A 57 3.02 -2.45 12.42
CA TRP A 57 3.44 -3.70 13.03
C TRP A 57 3.01 -4.91 12.20
N ILE A 58 1.76 -4.97 11.76
CA ILE A 58 1.23 -6.07 10.94
C ILE A 58 1.99 -6.16 9.61
N LEU A 59 2.22 -5.01 8.94
CA LEU A 59 3.00 -4.97 7.71
C LEU A 59 4.43 -5.49 7.94
N LEU A 60 5.12 -5.03 8.99
CA LEU A 60 6.46 -5.47 9.36
C LEU A 60 6.55 -6.98 9.57
N GLN A 61 5.55 -7.58 10.22
CA GLN A 61 5.52 -9.03 10.45
C GLN A 61 5.16 -9.83 9.19
N GLY A 62 4.35 -9.27 8.30
CA GLY A 62 3.79 -10.01 7.16
C GLY A 62 4.61 -9.94 5.86
N PHE A 63 5.28 -8.81 5.57
CA PHE A 63 5.72 -8.53 4.21
C PHE A 63 6.72 -9.57 3.64
N ARG A 64 7.60 -10.13 4.49
CA ARG A 64 8.65 -11.07 4.07
C ARG A 64 8.13 -12.43 3.59
N TYR A 65 6.86 -12.74 3.85
CA TYR A 65 6.21 -13.97 3.38
C TYR A 65 5.70 -13.87 1.95
N PHE A 66 5.73 -12.67 1.36
CA PHE A 66 5.32 -12.45 -0.03
C PHE A 66 6.54 -12.57 -0.98
N PRO A 67 6.30 -12.97 -2.24
CA PRO A 67 7.35 -12.99 -3.26
C PRO A 67 7.99 -11.62 -3.44
N GLU A 68 9.29 -11.59 -3.72
CA GLU A 68 9.96 -10.36 -4.14
C GLU A 68 9.26 -9.73 -5.36
N GLY A 69 9.23 -8.41 -5.40
CA GLY A 69 8.49 -7.63 -6.40
C GLY A 69 7.02 -7.37 -6.03
N THR A 70 6.55 -7.86 -4.87
CA THR A 70 5.22 -7.52 -4.35
C THR A 70 5.10 -6.02 -4.08
N VAL A 71 3.95 -5.45 -4.45
CA VAL A 71 3.54 -4.09 -4.06
C VAL A 71 2.62 -4.18 -2.86
N PHE A 72 3.03 -3.61 -1.73
CA PHE A 72 2.17 -3.46 -0.55
C PHE A 72 1.44 -2.13 -0.63
N CYS A 73 0.12 -2.16 -0.83
CA CYS A 73 -0.72 -0.97 -0.78
C CYS A 73 -1.43 -0.92 0.58
N CYS A 74 -1.00 0.01 1.43
CA CYS A 74 -1.39 0.07 2.83
C CYS A 74 -2.11 1.40 3.12
N VAL A 75 -3.34 1.34 3.61
CA VAL A 75 -4.18 2.51 3.89
C VAL A 75 -4.72 2.44 5.32
N VAL A 76 -4.00 3.12 6.23
CA VAL A 76 -4.45 3.44 7.59
C VAL A 76 -4.15 4.90 7.79
N ASP A 77 -5.17 5.75 7.68
CA ASP A 77 -4.96 7.18 7.53
C ASP A 77 -5.91 8.05 8.36
N PRO A 78 -5.52 8.43 9.59
CA PRO A 78 -6.24 9.46 10.34
C PRO A 78 -6.26 10.83 9.65
N GLY A 79 -5.31 11.09 8.75
CA GLY A 79 -5.15 12.37 8.06
C GLY A 79 -5.86 12.45 6.71
N VAL A 80 -6.76 11.51 6.40
CA VAL A 80 -7.45 11.49 5.10
C VAL A 80 -8.20 12.81 4.86
N GLY A 81 -8.13 13.35 3.63
CA GLY A 81 -8.74 14.64 3.27
C GLY A 81 -7.97 15.88 3.71
N THR A 82 -6.73 15.74 4.17
CA THR A 82 -5.82 16.84 4.50
C THR A 82 -4.64 16.92 3.50
N ASP A 83 -3.65 17.80 3.74
CA ASP A 83 -2.43 17.98 2.90
C ASP A 83 -1.44 16.79 2.91
N ARG A 84 -1.88 15.72 3.56
CA ARG A 84 -1.27 14.40 3.67
C ARG A 84 -0.87 13.82 2.32
N ALA A 85 0.41 13.50 2.16
CA ALA A 85 0.92 12.89 0.93
C ALA A 85 0.73 11.38 0.89
N ALA A 86 0.14 10.87 -0.19
CA ALA A 86 0.37 9.49 -0.61
C ALA A 86 1.80 9.38 -1.17
N VAL A 87 2.52 8.32 -0.77
CA VAL A 87 3.88 8.05 -1.22
C VAL A 87 4.02 6.63 -1.75
N ALA A 88 4.94 6.45 -2.69
CA ALA A 88 5.47 5.16 -3.06
C ALA A 88 6.94 5.11 -2.70
N VAL A 89 7.33 4.07 -1.96
CA VAL A 89 8.68 3.82 -1.48
C VAL A 89 9.17 2.53 -2.08
N ARG A 90 10.29 2.59 -2.78
CA ARG A 90 10.95 1.43 -3.34
C ARG A 90 12.09 1.00 -2.42
N THR A 91 12.16 -0.29 -2.15
CA THR A 91 13.25 -0.93 -1.42
C THR A 91 13.96 -1.94 -2.32
N ARG A 92 14.87 -2.74 -1.74
CA ARG A 92 15.60 -3.76 -2.50
C ARG A 92 14.68 -4.80 -3.12
N ASN A 93 13.69 -5.26 -2.36
CA ASN A 93 12.88 -6.41 -2.75
C ASN A 93 11.41 -6.05 -3.04
N TYR A 94 10.91 -4.93 -2.55
CA TYR A 94 9.48 -4.62 -2.55
C TYR A 94 9.20 -3.16 -2.94
N LEU A 95 7.93 -2.88 -3.20
CA LEU A 95 7.40 -1.53 -3.28
C LEU A 95 6.32 -1.37 -2.21
N PHE A 96 6.39 -0.27 -1.47
CA PHE A 96 5.42 0.08 -0.44
C PHE A 96 4.71 1.36 -0.85
N VAL A 97 3.39 1.29 -0.93
CA VAL A 97 2.51 2.39 -1.28
C VAL A 97 1.57 2.64 -0.12
N GLY A 98 1.43 3.89 0.25
CA GLY A 98 0.57 4.25 1.35
C GLY A 98 0.79 5.67 1.74
N PRO A 99 0.13 6.12 2.80
CA PRO A 99 0.23 7.50 3.17
C PRO A 99 1.58 7.65 3.94
N ASP A 100 2.34 8.73 3.73
CA ASP A 100 3.46 9.26 4.57
C ASP A 100 3.15 9.65 6.06
N ASN A 101 2.87 8.67 6.94
CA ASN A 101 2.56 8.91 8.38
C ASN A 101 3.32 7.93 9.29
N GLY A 102 4.36 7.29 8.74
CA GLY A 102 5.11 6.23 9.41
C GLY A 102 4.52 4.83 9.27
N LEU A 103 3.36 4.63 8.62
CA LEU A 103 2.78 3.30 8.38
C LEU A 103 3.78 2.33 7.71
N LEU A 104 4.49 2.83 6.69
CA LEU A 104 5.40 2.03 5.87
C LEU A 104 6.80 1.87 6.49
N TYR A 105 7.17 2.76 7.40
CA TYR A 105 8.56 2.95 7.83
C TYR A 105 9.22 1.67 8.39
N PRO A 106 8.60 0.91 9.31
CA PRO A 106 9.26 -0.27 9.86
C PRO A 106 9.55 -1.35 8.82
N ALA A 107 8.63 -1.58 7.87
CA ALA A 107 8.82 -2.57 6.82
C ALA A 107 9.87 -2.13 5.79
N VAL A 108 9.89 -0.84 5.44
CA VAL A 108 10.90 -0.24 4.57
C VAL A 108 12.30 -0.41 5.16
N GLU A 109 12.48 -0.06 6.43
CA GLU A 109 13.77 -0.22 7.12
C GLU A 109 14.16 -1.70 7.23
N ALA A 110 13.20 -2.58 7.53
CA ALA A 110 13.43 -4.01 7.62
C ALA A 110 13.80 -4.67 6.28
N ASP A 111 13.50 -4.06 5.14
CA ASP A 111 13.95 -4.51 3.81
C ASP A 111 15.26 -3.84 3.35
N GLY A 112 15.94 -3.13 4.24
CA GLY A 112 17.23 -2.48 3.96
C GLY A 112 17.13 -1.01 3.59
N GLY A 113 16.02 -0.35 3.90
CA GLY A 113 15.83 1.09 3.74
C GLY A 113 15.31 1.50 2.36
N ALA A 114 14.89 2.76 2.27
CA ALA A 114 14.38 3.33 1.03
C ALA A 114 15.51 3.57 0.01
N LEU A 115 15.33 3.04 -1.20
CA LEU A 115 16.19 3.34 -2.36
C LEU A 115 15.64 4.52 -3.16
N GLU A 116 14.33 4.71 -3.16
CA GLU A 116 13.64 5.79 -3.84
C GLU A 116 12.29 6.06 -3.18
N VAL A 117 11.92 7.34 -3.08
CA VAL A 117 10.64 7.78 -2.52
C VAL A 117 10.04 8.81 -3.46
N ILE A 118 8.80 8.57 -3.89
CA ILE A 118 8.04 9.52 -4.71
C ILE A 118 6.74 9.90 -4.00
N ARG A 119 6.37 11.17 -4.11
CA ARG A 119 5.03 11.64 -3.77
C ARG A 119 4.10 11.32 -4.93
N LEU A 120 2.98 10.68 -4.65
CA LEU A 120 1.97 10.36 -5.65
C LEU A 120 1.07 11.59 -5.90
N PRO A 121 0.83 11.96 -7.16
CA PRO A 121 -0.07 13.06 -7.48
C PRO A 121 -1.52 12.63 -7.22
N VAL A 122 -2.33 13.54 -6.66
CA VAL A 122 -3.77 13.34 -6.54
C VAL A 122 -4.43 13.65 -7.90
N PRO A 123 -5.13 12.69 -8.53
CA PRO A 123 -5.76 12.94 -9.82
C PRO A 123 -6.85 14.03 -9.73
N PRO A 124 -7.06 14.84 -10.79
CA PRO A 124 -8.18 15.78 -10.84
C PRO A 124 -9.52 15.05 -10.64
N GLY A 125 -10.35 15.54 -9.71
CA GLY A 125 -11.65 14.95 -9.40
C GLY A 125 -11.63 13.73 -8.48
N ALA A 126 -10.46 13.36 -7.93
CA ALA A 126 -10.38 12.31 -6.92
C ALA A 126 -11.08 12.74 -5.60
N SER A 127 -11.62 11.77 -4.87
CA SER A 127 -12.32 12.03 -3.61
C SER A 127 -11.33 12.49 -2.53
N SER A 128 -11.67 13.54 -1.78
CA SER A 128 -10.83 13.98 -0.66
C SER A 128 -10.66 12.89 0.41
N THR A 129 -11.67 12.03 0.59
CA THR A 129 -11.66 10.96 1.60
C THR A 129 -11.35 9.57 1.04
N PHE A 130 -11.14 9.43 -0.27
CA PHE A 130 -10.86 8.14 -0.94
C PHE A 130 -10.19 8.35 -2.32
N HIS A 131 -8.93 8.80 -2.34
CA HIS A 131 -8.14 9.05 -3.55
C HIS A 131 -6.90 8.16 -3.66
#